data_AF-A0A2N7JTW1-F1
#
_entry.id   AF-A0A2N7JTW1-F1
#
_cell.length_a   1.000
_cell.length_b   1.000
_cell.length_c   1.000
_cell.angle_alpha   90.00
_cell.angle_beta   90.00
_cell.angle_gamma   90.00
#
_symmetry.space_group_name_H-M   'P 1'
#
loop_
_entity.id
_entity.type
_entity.pdbx_description
1 polymer ?
#
loop_
_entity_poly.entity_id
_entity_poly.type
_entity_poly.pdbx_seq_one_letter_code
_entity_poly.pdbx_strand_id
1 'polypeptide(L)'
;MKNITLFTHTFKTLWKITPPHKRSHMNFVVTRLGQLERAVKKDDPYADWALLNIERSIFTLKEALVDVTLSCDAEQIAQWFDIEPLHHFPEKETPRMAWLMLSAFQQADNALLHHIGQLNMADINRATFEQKKSVIVKPFHECIHTFHAHRAHVSGLTRADYKARTGRVEKVVNRLGVLPLEIEHALERAEFAPNITRA
;
A
#
# COMPACT_ATOMS: atom_id res chain seq x y z
N MET A 1 1.00 -21.39 -4.51
CA MET A 1 0.65 -20.21 -3.68
C MET A 1 1.23 -19.00 -4.37
N LYS A 2 0.50 -17.88 -4.46
CA LYS A 2 1.03 -16.65 -5.08
C LYS A 2 2.12 -16.06 -4.16
N ASN A 3 3.33 -15.92 -4.67
CA ASN A 3 4.45 -15.28 -3.98
C ASN A 3 4.57 -13.82 -4.43
N ILE A 4 5.19 -13.02 -3.57
CA ILE A 4 5.71 -11.69 -3.90
C ILE A 4 7.22 -11.82 -3.98
N THR A 5 7.81 -11.33 -5.06
CA THR A 5 9.26 -11.38 -5.28
C THR A 5 9.82 -9.97 -5.39
N LEU A 6 10.94 -9.72 -4.70
CA LEU A 6 11.69 -8.47 -4.81
C LEU A 6 13.14 -8.75 -5.19
N PHE A 7 13.72 -7.95 -6.06
CA PHE A 7 15.04 -8.09 -6.63
C PHE A 7 15.98 -6.98 -6.20
N THR A 8 15.53 -5.72 -6.16
CA THR A 8 16.46 -4.61 -5.92
C THR A 8 16.81 -4.44 -4.45
N HIS A 9 18.05 -4.01 -4.17
CA HIS A 9 18.49 -3.70 -2.81
C HIS A 9 17.61 -2.64 -2.14
N THR A 10 17.15 -1.64 -2.90
CA THR A 10 16.29 -0.55 -2.43
C THR A 10 15.01 -1.09 -1.77
N PHE A 11 14.24 -1.89 -2.50
CA PHE A 11 12.98 -2.40 -1.97
C PHE A 11 13.17 -3.53 -0.96
N LYS A 12 14.21 -4.39 -1.10
CA LYS A 12 14.55 -5.38 -0.06
C LYS A 12 14.91 -4.72 1.27
N THR A 13 15.64 -3.61 1.24
CA THR A 13 15.98 -2.87 2.46
C THR A 13 14.73 -2.31 3.10
N LEU A 14 13.90 -1.60 2.33
CA LEU A 14 12.61 -1.07 2.80
C LEU A 14 11.70 -2.17 3.38
N TRP A 15 11.67 -3.35 2.73
CA TRP A 15 10.94 -4.53 3.18
C TRP A 15 11.37 -5.01 4.58
N LYS A 16 12.68 -4.96 4.83
CA LYS A 16 13.32 -5.43 6.07
C LYS A 16 13.33 -4.40 7.19
N ILE A 17 13.00 -3.11 6.93
CA ILE A 17 12.94 -2.08 7.98
C ILE A 17 12.04 -2.57 9.10
N THR A 18 12.63 -2.85 10.25
CA THR A 18 11.95 -3.45 11.37
C THR A 18 11.42 -2.34 12.28
N PRO A 19 10.10 -2.15 12.42
CA PRO A 19 9.58 -1.34 13.51
C PRO A 19 9.97 -2.02 14.83
N PRO A 20 10.13 -1.28 15.95
CA PRO A 20 10.68 -1.78 17.21
C PRO A 20 10.00 -3.01 17.84
N HIS A 21 8.91 -3.55 17.25
CA HIS A 21 8.15 -4.69 17.76
C HIS A 21 7.63 -5.69 16.69
N LYS A 22 8.20 -5.81 15.47
CA LYS A 22 7.69 -6.77 14.43
C LYS A 22 8.76 -7.47 13.58
N ARG A 23 8.37 -8.59 12.94
CA ARG A 23 9.24 -9.44 12.08
C ARG A 23 9.74 -8.77 10.77
N SER A 24 8.97 -7.85 10.18
CA SER A 24 9.34 -7.05 8.99
C SER A 24 8.40 -5.86 8.80
N HIS A 25 8.77 -4.88 7.95
CA HIS A 25 7.89 -3.74 7.60
C HIS A 25 6.60 -4.23 6.94
N MET A 26 6.71 -5.19 6.03
CA MET A 26 5.52 -5.63 5.29
C MET A 26 4.57 -6.46 6.15
N ASN A 27 5.08 -7.26 7.08
CA ASN A 27 4.22 -7.89 8.08
C ASN A 27 3.50 -6.82 8.92
N PHE A 28 4.15 -5.70 9.21
CA PHE A 28 3.51 -4.56 9.84
C PHE A 28 2.36 -3.99 8.99
N VAL A 29 2.61 -3.71 7.71
CA VAL A 29 1.63 -3.18 6.75
C VAL A 29 0.42 -4.10 6.63
N VAL A 30 0.64 -5.39 6.35
CA VAL A 30 -0.41 -6.41 6.21
C VAL A 30 -1.27 -6.46 7.47
N THR A 31 -0.66 -6.47 8.66
CA THR A 31 -1.40 -6.47 9.93
C THR A 31 -2.32 -5.25 10.06
N ARG A 32 -1.81 -4.05 9.72
CA ARG A 32 -2.56 -2.79 9.89
C ARG A 32 -3.69 -2.67 8.89
N LEU A 33 -3.46 -3.05 7.63
CA LEU A 33 -4.53 -3.13 6.63
C LEU A 33 -5.62 -4.12 7.06
N GLY A 34 -5.25 -5.27 7.64
CA GLY A 34 -6.20 -6.22 8.20
C GLY A 34 -6.95 -5.72 9.44
N GLN A 35 -6.39 -4.78 10.20
CA GLN A 35 -7.12 -4.09 11.28
C GLN A 35 -8.15 -3.11 10.71
N LEU A 36 -7.77 -2.32 9.69
CA LEU A 36 -8.66 -1.39 9.02
C LEU A 36 -9.82 -2.13 8.34
N GLU A 37 -9.55 -3.19 7.56
CA GLU A 37 -10.62 -3.97 6.91
C GLU A 37 -11.61 -4.58 7.92
N ARG A 38 -11.13 -5.07 9.06
CA ARG A 38 -12.01 -5.57 10.12
C ARG A 38 -12.88 -4.48 10.73
N ALA A 39 -12.35 -3.26 10.87
CA ALA A 39 -13.13 -2.11 11.36
C ALA A 39 -14.16 -1.65 10.32
N VAL A 40 -13.77 -1.57 9.04
CA VAL A 40 -14.69 -1.27 7.93
C VAL A 40 -15.82 -2.27 7.83
N LYS A 41 -15.52 -3.56 7.99
CA LYS A 41 -16.53 -4.62 8.01
C LYS A 41 -17.57 -4.42 9.12
N LYS A 42 -17.22 -3.72 10.21
CA LYS A 42 -18.10 -3.32 11.32
C LYS A 42 -18.71 -1.92 11.15
N ASP A 43 -18.67 -1.36 9.94
CA ASP A 43 -19.21 -0.04 9.60
C ASP A 43 -18.47 1.15 10.27
N ASP A 44 -17.17 1.03 10.52
CA ASP A 44 -16.34 2.12 11.02
C ASP A 44 -15.98 3.12 9.90
N PRO A 45 -16.47 4.38 9.95
CA PRO A 45 -16.30 5.31 8.85
C PRO A 45 -14.89 5.92 8.75
N TYR A 46 -14.13 5.99 9.86
CA TYR A 46 -12.73 6.44 9.80
C TYR A 46 -11.83 5.40 9.16
N ALA A 47 -12.10 4.12 9.43
CA ALA A 47 -11.38 3.03 8.78
C ALA A 47 -11.68 3.00 7.27
N ASP A 48 -12.91 3.33 6.89
CA ASP A 48 -13.33 3.39 5.48
C ASP A 48 -12.63 4.55 4.76
N TRP A 49 -12.58 5.73 5.40
CA TRP A 49 -11.81 6.87 4.91
C TRP A 49 -10.33 6.55 4.74
N ALA A 50 -9.75 5.84 5.72
CA ALA A 50 -8.35 5.43 5.68
C ALA A 50 -8.06 4.48 4.52
N LEU A 51 -8.91 3.47 4.32
CA LEU A 51 -8.78 2.54 3.19
C LEU A 51 -8.90 3.28 1.85
N LEU A 52 -9.83 4.24 1.73
CA LEU A 52 -10.01 5.01 0.50
C LEU A 52 -8.77 5.84 0.15
N ASN A 53 -8.19 6.57 1.11
CA ASN A 53 -6.98 7.37 0.86
C ASN A 53 -5.77 6.49 0.52
N ILE A 54 -5.62 5.36 1.22
CA ILE A 54 -4.56 4.39 0.93
C ILE A 54 -4.74 3.83 -0.48
N GLU A 55 -5.95 3.39 -0.84
CA GLU A 55 -6.28 2.87 -2.16
C GLU A 55 -5.96 3.87 -3.28
N ARG A 56 -6.42 5.11 -3.14
CA ARG A 56 -6.12 6.20 -4.08
C ARG A 56 -4.61 6.38 -4.26
N SER A 57 -3.85 6.40 -3.17
CA SER A 57 -2.39 6.53 -3.26
C SER A 57 -1.71 5.33 -3.92
N ILE A 58 -2.23 4.12 -3.73
CA ILE A 58 -1.73 2.93 -4.42
C ILE A 58 -2.03 3.01 -5.91
N PHE A 59 -3.21 3.49 -6.30
CA PHE A 59 -3.56 3.67 -7.71
C PHE A 59 -2.71 4.75 -8.38
N THR A 60 -2.47 5.89 -7.73
CA THR A 60 -1.54 6.91 -8.23
C THR A 60 -0.13 6.34 -8.44
N LEU A 61 0.36 5.53 -7.50
CA LEU A 61 1.63 4.82 -7.68
C LEU A 61 1.57 3.87 -8.89
N LYS A 62 0.52 3.05 -8.99
CA LYS A 62 0.39 2.09 -10.09
C LYS A 62 0.31 2.76 -11.45
N GLU A 63 -0.44 3.84 -11.57
CA GLU A 63 -0.53 4.66 -12.79
C GLU A 63 0.84 5.17 -13.22
N ALA A 64 1.66 5.66 -12.28
CA ALA A 64 3.03 6.09 -12.57
C ALA A 64 3.96 4.95 -13.05
N LEU A 65 3.57 3.68 -12.88
CA LEU A 65 4.36 2.50 -13.21
C LEU A 65 3.84 1.71 -14.42
N VAL A 66 2.69 2.08 -15.01
CA VAL A 66 2.02 1.31 -16.07
C VAL A 66 2.96 1.03 -17.24
N ASP A 67 3.58 2.06 -17.78
CA ASP A 67 4.42 1.93 -18.99
C ASP A 67 5.66 1.05 -18.76
N VAL A 68 6.23 1.08 -17.55
CA VAL A 68 7.42 0.30 -17.22
C VAL A 68 7.08 -1.17 -16.96
N THR A 69 5.92 -1.44 -16.39
CA THR A 69 5.51 -2.80 -16.02
C THR A 69 5.06 -3.65 -17.21
N LEU A 70 4.56 -3.05 -18.28
CA LEU A 70 4.13 -3.77 -19.50
C LEU A 70 5.30 -4.35 -20.32
N SER A 71 6.52 -3.85 -20.11
CA SER A 71 7.71 -4.21 -20.92
C SER A 71 8.76 -5.04 -20.16
N CYS A 72 8.56 -5.30 -18.86
CA CYS A 72 9.59 -5.85 -17.99
C CYS A 72 9.39 -7.36 -17.71
N ASP A 73 10.35 -8.18 -18.15
CA ASP A 73 10.58 -9.52 -17.59
C ASP A 73 11.63 -9.44 -16.46
N ALA A 74 11.14 -9.17 -15.25
CA ALA A 74 12.00 -8.97 -14.09
C ALA A 74 12.82 -10.22 -13.73
N GLU A 75 12.28 -11.42 -13.95
CA GLU A 75 12.99 -12.67 -13.65
C GLU A 75 14.15 -12.89 -14.61
N GLN A 76 13.94 -12.65 -15.90
CA GLN A 76 15.00 -12.73 -16.91
C GLN A 76 16.11 -11.72 -16.64
N ILE A 77 15.77 -10.47 -16.32
CA ILE A 77 16.77 -9.44 -15.99
C ILE A 77 17.55 -9.84 -14.74
N ALA A 78 16.86 -10.31 -13.68
CA ALA A 78 17.52 -10.77 -12.47
C ALA A 78 18.49 -11.92 -12.76
N GLN A 79 18.11 -12.86 -13.62
CA GLN A 79 18.97 -13.96 -14.04
C GLN A 79 20.21 -13.48 -14.80
N TRP A 80 20.08 -12.54 -15.74
CA TRP A 80 21.23 -12.01 -16.49
C TRP A 80 22.28 -11.31 -15.62
N PHE A 81 21.85 -10.75 -14.49
CA PHE A 81 22.73 -10.01 -13.57
C PHE A 81 22.99 -10.76 -12.26
N ASP A 82 22.67 -12.05 -12.17
CA ASP A 82 22.84 -12.88 -10.97
C ASP A 82 22.25 -12.26 -9.69
N ILE A 83 21.09 -11.60 -9.82
CA ILE A 83 20.42 -10.92 -8.70
C ILE A 83 19.55 -11.92 -7.94
N GLU A 84 19.97 -12.25 -6.72
CA GLU A 84 19.23 -13.16 -5.83
C GLU A 84 17.84 -12.60 -5.46
N PRO A 85 16.71 -13.28 -5.72
CA PRO A 85 15.39 -12.79 -5.33
C PRO A 85 15.10 -12.92 -3.83
N LEU A 86 14.37 -11.95 -3.27
CA LEU A 86 13.71 -12.07 -1.96
C LEU A 86 12.26 -12.49 -2.19
N HIS A 87 11.91 -13.71 -1.78
CA HIS A 87 10.54 -14.19 -1.84
C HIS A 87 9.79 -13.97 -0.53
N HIS A 88 8.54 -13.56 -0.65
CA HIS A 88 7.58 -13.52 0.44
C HIS A 88 6.31 -14.28 0.04
N PHE A 89 5.76 -15.03 0.99
CA PHE A 89 4.58 -15.86 0.78
C PHE A 89 3.47 -15.36 1.71
N PRO A 90 2.60 -14.45 1.25
CA PRO A 90 1.48 -13.97 2.04
C PRO A 90 0.56 -15.12 2.48
N GLU A 91 0.01 -15.00 3.68
CA GLU A 91 -0.92 -15.99 4.23
C GLU A 91 -2.24 -16.02 3.45
N LYS A 92 -2.98 -17.14 3.51
CA LYS A 92 -4.29 -17.28 2.83
C LYS A 92 -5.30 -16.22 3.27
N GLU A 93 -5.21 -15.76 4.51
CA GLU A 93 -6.11 -14.75 5.09
C GLU A 93 -5.63 -13.31 4.86
N THR A 94 -4.64 -13.11 3.98
CA THR A 94 -4.14 -11.77 3.65
C THR A 94 -5.29 -10.89 3.13
N PRO A 95 -5.53 -9.72 3.75
CA PRO A 95 -6.61 -8.80 3.38
C PRO A 95 -6.52 -8.34 1.91
N ARG A 96 -7.64 -7.96 1.30
CA ARG A 96 -7.68 -7.54 -0.13
C ARG A 96 -6.84 -6.29 -0.37
N MET A 97 -6.93 -5.31 0.53
CA MET A 97 -6.11 -4.10 0.50
C MET A 97 -4.63 -4.43 0.69
N ALA A 98 -4.30 -5.43 1.51
CA ALA A 98 -2.93 -5.88 1.68
C ALA A 98 -2.36 -6.49 0.39
N TRP A 99 -3.16 -7.29 -0.34
CA TRP A 99 -2.78 -7.75 -1.67
C TRP A 99 -2.56 -6.62 -2.66
N LEU A 100 -3.40 -5.58 -2.63
CA LEU A 100 -3.25 -4.40 -3.48
C LEU A 100 -1.90 -3.71 -3.22
N MET A 101 -1.59 -3.43 -1.95
CA MET A 101 -0.31 -2.82 -1.54
C MET A 101 0.90 -3.70 -1.89
N LEU A 102 0.84 -5.01 -1.62
CA LEU A 102 1.91 -5.95 -1.96
C LEU A 102 2.19 -5.99 -3.46
N SER A 103 1.12 -5.96 -4.28
CA SER A 103 1.27 -5.92 -5.74
C SER A 103 1.94 -4.64 -6.22
N ALA A 104 1.63 -3.48 -5.62
CA ALA A 104 2.25 -2.22 -5.97
C ALA A 104 3.74 -2.19 -5.59
N PHE A 105 4.10 -2.80 -4.45
CA PHE A 105 5.49 -2.97 -4.03
C PHE A 105 6.31 -3.76 -5.05
N GLN A 106 5.78 -4.91 -5.49
CA GLN A 106 6.43 -5.74 -6.51
C GLN A 106 6.54 -5.02 -7.85
N GLN A 107 5.50 -4.30 -8.27
CA GLN A 107 5.52 -3.52 -9.50
C GLN A 107 6.59 -2.43 -9.47
N ALA A 108 6.71 -1.70 -8.36
CA ALA A 108 7.71 -0.65 -8.20
C ALA A 108 9.14 -1.21 -8.21
N ASP A 109 9.35 -2.36 -7.57
CA ASP A 109 10.64 -3.05 -7.58
C ASP A 109 11.02 -3.60 -8.96
N ASN A 110 10.09 -4.24 -9.65
CA ASN A 110 10.28 -4.72 -11.02
C ASN A 110 10.59 -3.57 -11.99
N ALA A 111 9.91 -2.43 -11.84
CA ALA A 111 10.18 -1.24 -12.64
C ALA A 111 11.58 -0.66 -12.38
N LEU A 112 12.04 -0.66 -11.13
CA LEU A 112 13.38 -0.22 -10.80
C LEU A 112 14.44 -1.19 -11.34
N LEU A 113 14.20 -2.50 -11.21
CA LEU A 113 15.06 -3.54 -11.77
C LEU A 113 15.22 -3.38 -13.29
N HIS A 114 14.12 -3.13 -13.99
CA HIS A 114 14.13 -2.88 -15.43
C HIS A 114 15.11 -1.76 -15.81
N HIS A 115 15.05 -0.62 -15.12
CA HIS A 115 15.95 0.50 -15.40
C HIS A 115 17.39 0.25 -14.95
N ILE A 116 17.61 -0.56 -13.91
CA ILE A 116 18.95 -1.05 -13.58
C ILE A 116 19.50 -1.91 -14.73
N GLY A 117 18.69 -2.80 -15.29
CA GLY A 117 19.04 -3.61 -16.45
C GLY A 117 19.44 -2.74 -17.65
N GLN A 118 18.60 -1.77 -18.03
CA GLN A 118 18.90 -0.82 -19.11
C GLN A 118 20.21 -0.05 -18.88
N LEU A 119 20.49 0.36 -17.63
CA LEU A 119 21.75 1.03 -17.31
C LEU A 119 22.95 0.08 -17.48
N ASN A 120 22.84 -1.15 -16.99
CA ASN A 120 23.91 -2.15 -17.06
C ASN A 120 24.18 -2.61 -18.50
N MET A 121 23.14 -2.65 -19.35
CA MET A 121 23.24 -2.95 -20.78
C MET A 121 23.71 -1.76 -21.62
N ALA A 122 23.93 -0.60 -20.99
CA ALA A 122 24.28 0.67 -21.65
C ALA A 122 23.21 1.23 -22.62
N ASP A 123 21.95 0.80 -22.48
CA ASP A 123 20.81 1.35 -23.24
C ASP A 123 20.47 2.78 -22.81
N ILE A 124 20.74 3.11 -21.53
CA ILE A 124 20.53 4.44 -20.96
C ILE A 124 21.78 4.89 -20.21
N ASN A 125 21.98 6.21 -20.14
CA ASN A 125 23.03 6.80 -19.32
C ASN A 125 22.58 7.00 -17.87
N ARG A 126 23.54 7.37 -17.01
CA ARG A 126 23.30 7.58 -15.57
C ARG A 126 22.27 8.67 -15.28
N ALA A 127 22.29 9.78 -16.02
CA ALA A 127 21.36 10.88 -15.81
C ALA A 127 19.91 10.46 -16.11
N THR A 128 19.70 9.74 -17.21
CA THR A 128 18.40 9.15 -17.57
C THR A 128 17.94 8.13 -16.53
N PHE A 129 18.85 7.29 -16.02
CA PHE A 129 18.53 6.34 -14.96
C PHE A 129 18.03 7.03 -13.68
N GLU A 130 18.73 8.06 -13.19
CA GLU A 130 18.30 8.75 -11.96
C GLU A 130 16.96 9.47 -12.14
N GLN A 131 16.69 10.03 -13.33
CA GLN A 131 15.38 10.59 -13.65
C GLN A 131 14.29 9.51 -13.59
N LYS A 132 14.47 8.38 -14.28
CA LYS A 132 13.51 7.26 -14.30
C LYS A 132 13.30 6.66 -12.90
N LYS A 133 14.37 6.47 -12.13
CA LYS A 133 14.31 6.05 -10.73
C LYS A 133 13.51 7.03 -9.88
N SER A 134 13.65 8.34 -10.10
CA SER A 134 12.89 9.34 -9.34
C SER A 134 11.38 9.27 -9.60
N VAL A 135 10.97 8.93 -10.83
CA VAL A 135 9.57 8.71 -11.21
C VAL A 135 8.97 7.51 -10.47
N ILE A 136 9.77 6.53 -10.07
CA ILE A 136 9.33 5.37 -9.29
C ILE A 136 9.35 5.68 -7.79
N VAL A 137 10.47 6.18 -7.28
CA VAL A 137 10.71 6.30 -5.83
C VAL A 137 9.84 7.37 -5.19
N LYS A 138 9.54 8.48 -5.88
CA LYS A 138 8.71 9.57 -5.35
C LYS A 138 7.26 9.14 -5.07
N PRO A 139 6.48 8.65 -6.06
CA PRO A 139 5.11 8.22 -5.79
C PRO A 139 5.07 7.00 -4.86
N PHE A 140 6.11 6.16 -4.88
CA PHE A 140 6.21 5.07 -3.91
C PHE A 140 6.35 5.60 -2.48
N HIS A 141 7.23 6.59 -2.28
CA HIS A 141 7.39 7.24 -0.98
C HIS A 141 6.07 7.89 -0.51
N GLU A 142 5.36 8.58 -1.39
CA GLU A 142 4.05 9.19 -1.09
C GLU A 142 2.99 8.14 -0.73
N CYS A 143 2.96 7.00 -1.41
CA CYS A 143 2.08 5.89 -1.08
C CYS A 143 2.36 5.33 0.33
N ILE A 144 3.65 5.10 0.66
CA ILE A 144 4.06 4.63 2.00
C ILE A 144 3.77 5.69 3.07
N HIS A 145 4.00 6.96 2.77
CA HIS A 145 3.67 8.07 3.67
C HIS A 145 2.18 8.13 3.96
N THR A 146 1.33 8.04 2.93
CA THR A 146 -0.13 7.99 3.04
C THR A 146 -0.57 6.81 3.91
N PHE A 147 0.00 5.62 3.69
CA PHE A 147 -0.22 4.47 4.56
C PHE A 147 0.12 4.80 6.03
N HIS A 148 1.27 5.41 6.29
CA HIS A 148 1.67 5.74 7.67
C HIS A 148 0.79 6.79 8.34
N ALA A 149 0.23 7.73 7.59
CA ALA A 149 -0.74 8.69 8.08
C ALA A 149 -2.07 8.01 8.45
N HIS A 150 -2.53 7.05 7.63
CA HIS A 150 -3.87 6.47 7.77
C HIS A 150 -3.94 5.12 8.52
N ARG A 151 -2.82 4.42 8.74
CA ARG A 151 -2.75 3.06 9.35
C ARG A 151 -3.42 2.87 10.72
N ALA A 152 -3.76 3.94 11.43
CA ALA A 152 -4.31 3.93 12.78
C ALA A 152 -5.69 4.61 12.89
N HIS A 153 -6.32 4.95 11.76
CA HIS A 153 -7.65 5.56 11.71
C HIS A 153 -8.73 4.52 11.95
N VAL A 154 -8.86 4.09 13.21
CA VAL A 154 -9.94 3.22 13.68
C VAL A 154 -10.65 3.95 14.83
N SER A 155 -11.95 4.23 14.65
CA SER A 155 -12.75 4.91 15.66
C SER A 155 -13.33 3.95 16.69
N GLY A 156 -13.67 2.73 16.27
CA GLY A 156 -14.46 1.79 17.06
C GLY A 156 -15.93 2.20 17.20
N LEU A 157 -16.39 3.14 16.38
CA LEU A 157 -17.77 3.62 16.29
C LEU A 157 -18.33 3.28 14.91
N THR A 158 -19.64 3.06 14.84
CA THR A 158 -20.36 2.79 13.60
C THR A 158 -20.96 4.08 13.03
N ARG A 159 -21.29 4.13 11.74
CA ARG A 159 -22.03 5.27 11.16
C ARG A 159 -23.35 5.58 11.86
N ALA A 160 -23.99 4.60 12.49
CA ALA A 160 -25.18 4.83 13.31
C ALA A 160 -24.86 5.68 14.56
N ASP A 161 -23.70 5.47 15.18
CA ASP A 161 -23.24 6.28 16.32
C ASP A 161 -22.99 7.75 15.93
N TYR A 162 -22.49 8.00 14.71
CA TYR A 162 -22.29 9.34 14.15
C TYR A 162 -23.62 10.04 13.90
N LYS A 163 -24.59 9.34 13.30
CA LYS A 163 -25.97 9.86 13.12
C LYS A 163 -26.64 10.22 14.45
N ALA A 164 -26.41 9.41 15.48
CA ALA A 164 -26.94 9.65 16.82
C ALA A 164 -26.20 10.74 17.61
N ARG A 165 -25.09 11.29 17.07
CA ARG A 165 -24.27 12.36 17.70
C ARG A 165 -23.93 12.09 19.16
N THR A 166 -23.54 10.86 19.47
CA THR A 166 -23.17 10.49 20.84
C THR A 166 -21.95 11.26 21.32
N GLY A 167 -21.81 11.53 22.63
CA GLY A 167 -20.60 12.19 23.17
C GLY A 167 -19.29 11.43 22.93
N ARG A 168 -19.35 10.15 22.49
CA ARG A 168 -18.18 9.38 22.05
C ARG A 168 -17.67 9.85 20.68
N VAL A 169 -18.54 10.34 19.81
CA VAL A 169 -18.20 10.87 18.48
C VAL A 169 -17.27 12.07 18.62
N GLU A 170 -17.60 13.00 19.51
CA GLU A 170 -16.81 14.22 19.73
C GLU A 170 -15.36 13.89 20.16
N LYS A 171 -15.18 12.91 21.05
CA LYS A 171 -13.84 12.43 21.44
C LYS A 171 -13.04 11.87 20.27
N VAL A 172 -13.71 11.16 19.35
CA VAL A 172 -13.06 10.61 18.16
C VAL A 172 -12.71 11.71 17.17
N VAL A 173 -13.62 12.66 16.91
CA VAL A 173 -13.39 13.79 16.02
C VAL A 173 -12.21 14.63 16.50
N ASN A 174 -12.12 14.90 17.81
CA ASN A 174 -10.98 15.62 18.39
C ASN A 174 -9.64 14.88 18.21
N ARG A 175 -9.67 13.54 18.10
CA ARG A 175 -8.47 12.71 17.94
C ARG A 175 -8.07 12.50 16.47
N LEU A 176 -9.04 12.28 15.59
CA LEU A 176 -8.82 11.83 14.21
C LEU A 176 -9.17 12.89 13.16
N GLY A 177 -9.63 14.07 13.59
CA GLY A 177 -10.08 15.13 12.70
C GLY A 177 -11.52 14.93 12.24
N VAL A 178 -12.04 15.90 11.49
CA VAL A 178 -13.41 15.85 10.94
C VAL A 178 -13.46 14.90 9.75
N LEU A 179 -14.49 14.06 9.71
CA LEU A 179 -14.70 13.13 8.61
C LEU A 179 -15.40 13.85 7.44
N PRO A 180 -15.01 13.58 6.17
CA PRO A 180 -15.79 14.05 5.02
C PRO A 180 -17.20 13.46 5.00
N LEU A 181 -18.19 14.28 4.60
CA LEU A 181 -19.61 13.90 4.60
C LEU A 181 -19.90 12.70 3.70
N GLU A 182 -19.19 12.61 2.58
CA GLU A 182 -19.31 11.53 1.61
C GLU A 182 -18.95 10.19 2.25
N ILE A 183 -17.98 10.17 3.16
CA ILE A 183 -17.59 8.97 3.89
C ILE A 183 -18.54 8.69 5.05
N GLU A 184 -18.94 9.73 5.78
CA GLU A 184 -19.91 9.61 6.89
C GLU A 184 -21.20 8.94 6.41
N HIS A 185 -21.67 9.33 5.22
CA HIS A 185 -22.88 8.81 4.60
C HIS A 185 -22.66 7.57 3.71
N ALA A 186 -21.43 7.05 3.64
CA ALA A 186 -21.05 5.89 2.81
C ALA A 186 -21.32 6.07 1.31
N LEU A 187 -21.25 7.31 0.81
CA LEU A 187 -21.35 7.64 -0.62
C LEU A 187 -20.07 7.27 -1.37
N GLU A 188 -18.92 7.44 -0.72
CA GLU A 188 -17.62 7.02 -1.24
C GLU A 188 -17.01 5.96 -0.34
N ARG A 189 -16.53 4.87 -0.96
CA ARG A 189 -15.85 3.76 -0.28
C ARG A 189 -14.76 3.21 -1.20
N ALA A 190 -13.72 2.66 -0.59
CA ALA A 190 -12.65 2.00 -1.34
C ALA A 190 -13.21 0.77 -2.09
N GLU A 191 -12.83 0.56 -3.34
CA GLU A 191 -13.28 -0.59 -4.15
C GLU A 191 -12.84 -1.92 -3.51
N PHE A 192 -11.65 -1.94 -2.92
CA PHE A 192 -11.07 -3.11 -2.25
C PHE A 192 -11.50 -3.25 -0.79
N ALA A 193 -12.35 -2.35 -0.28
CA ALA A 193 -12.92 -2.49 1.06
C ALA A 193 -13.88 -3.69 1.14
N PRO A 194 -13.97 -4.36 2.30
CA PRO A 194 -14.97 -5.40 2.49
C PRO A 194 -16.38 -4.83 2.54
N ASN A 195 -17.36 -5.68 2.23
CA ASN A 195 -18.77 -5.38 2.46
C ASN A 195 -19.03 -5.18 3.96
N ILE A 196 -19.85 -4.19 4.28
CA ILE A 196 -20.26 -3.90 5.65
C ILE A 196 -21.22 -5.00 6.11
N THR A 197 -20.89 -5.67 7.20
CA THR A 197 -21.82 -6.57 7.90
C THR A 197 -22.53 -5.77 8.98
N ARG A 198 -23.78 -5.37 8.70
CA ARG A 198 -24.68 -4.84 9.73
C ARG A 198 -25.27 -6.02 10.48
N ALA A 199 -25.07 -6.05 11.80
CA ALA A 199 -25.78 -6.96 12.69
C ALA A 199 -27.16 -6.37 13.02
#